data_AF-A0A8S1T9K5-F1
#
_entry.id   AF-A0A8S1T9K5-F1
#
_cell.length_a   1.000
_cell.length_b   1.000
_cell.length_c   1.000
_cell.angle_alpha   90.00
_cell.angle_beta   90.00
_cell.angle_gamma   90.00
#
_symmetry.space_group_name_H-M   'P 1'
#
loop_
_entity.id
_entity.type
_entity.pdbx_description
1 polymer ?
#
loop_
_entity_poly.entity_id
_entity_poly.type
_entity_poly.pdbx_seq_one_letter_code
_entity_poly.pdbx_strand_id
1 'polypeptide(L)'
;MDGLYKSVLKEQYQPIPVSYSQELVQLIKSMIQVQPSNRPDCEKLLQFSFIQKKAKLYGIPQINDEIEDDLLKTIKWPISRKGLQKKQIGTHKSKLQLPGSNYLNQHNSNHIKKKD
;
A
#
# COMPACT_ATOMS: atom_id res chain seq x y z
N MET A 1 -16.41 26.55 18.69
CA MET A 1 -15.55 25.36 18.47
C MET A 1 -16.01 24.14 19.28
N ASP A 2 -16.60 24.34 20.46
CA ASP A 2 -17.04 23.25 21.35
C ASP A 2 -18.05 22.27 20.75
N GLY A 3 -18.92 22.75 19.86
CA GLY A 3 -19.93 21.93 19.20
C GLY A 3 -19.29 20.80 18.38
N LEU A 4 -18.39 21.15 17.45
CA LEU A 4 -17.72 20.18 16.58
C LEU A 4 -16.90 19.16 17.39
N TYR A 5 -16.15 19.63 18.39
CA TYR A 5 -15.39 18.75 19.27
C TYR A 5 -16.28 17.72 19.98
N LYS A 6 -17.42 18.18 20.55
CA LYS A 6 -18.40 17.30 21.18
C LYS A 6 -19.05 16.33 20.19
N SER A 7 -19.32 16.77 18.96
CA SER A 7 -19.87 15.91 17.90
C SER A 7 -18.93 14.78 17.52
N VAL A 8 -17.63 15.08 17.36
CA VAL A 8 -16.61 14.09 17.02
C VAL A 8 -16.45 13.06 18.13
N LEU A 9 -16.36 13.50 19.40
CA LEU A 9 -16.24 12.59 20.55
C LEU A 9 -17.45 11.68 20.76
N LYS A 10 -18.63 12.10 20.29
CA LYS A 10 -19.88 11.35 20.43
C LYS A 10 -20.25 10.55 19.17
N GLU A 11 -19.39 10.54 18.15
CA GLU A 11 -19.74 9.92 16.86
C GLU A 11 -21.03 10.51 16.24
N GLN A 12 -21.35 11.77 16.56
CA GLN A 12 -22.61 12.38 16.15
C GLN A 12 -22.45 13.05 14.78
N TYR A 13 -22.94 12.38 13.74
CA TYR A 13 -23.04 12.89 12.37
C TYR A 13 -24.49 12.86 11.90
N GLN A 14 -24.80 13.65 10.87
CA GLN A 14 -26.13 13.64 10.26
C GLN A 14 -26.39 12.30 9.58
N PRO A 15 -27.62 11.76 9.64
CA PRO A 15 -27.94 10.50 8.99
C PRO A 15 -27.64 10.60 7.49
N ILE A 16 -27.02 9.54 6.94
CA ILE A 16 -26.67 9.48 5.53
C ILE A 16 -27.98 9.41 4.70
N PRO A 17 -28.14 10.24 3.66
CA PRO A 17 -29.33 10.23 2.81
C PRO A 17 -29.62 8.85 2.19
N VAL A 18 -30.90 8.54 2.01
CA VAL A 18 -31.37 7.26 1.44
C VAL A 18 -31.07 7.12 -0.06
N SER A 19 -30.62 8.20 -0.72
CA SER A 19 -30.15 8.17 -2.11
C SER A 19 -28.88 7.34 -2.32
N TYR A 20 -28.13 7.07 -1.24
CA TYR A 20 -26.91 6.27 -1.30
C TYR A 20 -27.19 4.79 -1.11
N SER A 21 -26.29 3.95 -1.65
CA SER A 21 -26.38 2.50 -1.46
C SER A 21 -26.17 2.12 0.01
N GLN A 22 -26.85 1.06 0.45
CA GLN A 22 -26.68 0.53 1.80
C GLN A 22 -25.22 0.10 2.07
N GLU A 23 -24.52 -0.39 1.04
CA GLU A 23 -23.10 -0.73 1.09
C GLU A 23 -22.23 0.48 1.46
N LEU A 24 -22.51 1.66 0.90
CA LEU A 24 -21.80 2.90 1.23
C LEU A 24 -22.10 3.36 2.66
N VAL A 25 -23.35 3.27 3.08
CA VAL A 25 -23.76 3.59 4.45
C VAL A 25 -23.02 2.72 5.46
N GLN A 26 -22.92 1.41 5.19
CA GLN A 26 -22.18 0.47 6.03
C GLN A 26 -20.68 0.77 6.04
N LEU A 27 -20.10 1.10 4.88
CA LEU A 27 -18.69 1.47 4.76
C LEU A 27 -18.36 2.70 5.63
N ILE A 28 -19.12 3.78 5.49
CA ILE A 28 -18.90 5.02 6.25
C ILE A 28 -19.05 4.78 7.75
N LYS A 29 -20.05 4.00 8.17
CA LYS A 29 -20.24 3.61 9.58
C LYS A 29 -19.03 2.86 10.14
N SER A 30 -18.42 1.98 9.36
CA SER A 30 -17.20 1.26 9.78
C SER A 30 -15.99 2.19 9.93
N MET A 31 -15.92 3.26 9.13
CA MET A 31 -14.81 4.22 9.17
C MET A 31 -14.96 5.23 10.30
N ILE A 32 -16.17 5.72 10.57
CA ILE A 32 -16.45 6.72 11.60
C ILE A 32 -16.73 6.00 12.93
N GLN A 33 -15.66 5.50 13.55
CA GLN A 33 -15.65 4.95 14.91
C GLN A 33 -14.81 5.86 15.83
N VAL A 34 -15.27 6.08 17.07
CA VAL A 34 -14.60 6.77 18.18
C VAL A 34 -13.47 5.88 18.68
N GLN A 35 -13.74 4.58 18.83
CA GLN A 35 -12.73 3.62 19.25
C GLN A 35 -11.84 3.26 18.06
N PRO A 36 -10.54 3.60 18.10
CA PRO A 36 -9.64 3.40 16.97
C PRO A 36 -9.44 1.91 16.64
N SER A 37 -9.47 1.04 17.65
CA SER A 37 -9.33 -0.42 17.45
C SER A 37 -10.48 -1.05 16.64
N ASN A 38 -11.66 -0.42 16.64
CA ASN A 38 -12.81 -0.89 15.87
C ASN A 38 -12.79 -0.37 14.42
N ARG A 39 -11.99 0.65 14.14
CA ARG A 39 -11.85 1.21 12.79
C ARG A 39 -11.01 0.22 11.95
N PRO A 40 -11.50 -0.21 10.78
CA PRO A 40 -10.72 -1.08 9.91
C PRO A 40 -9.57 -0.31 9.27
N ASP A 41 -8.42 -0.99 9.14
CA ASP A 41 -7.30 -0.52 8.33
C ASP A 41 -7.65 -0.58 6.84
N CYS A 42 -6.87 0.10 6.00
CA CYS A 42 -7.08 0.12 4.55
C CYS A 42 -7.09 -1.29 3.95
N GLU A 43 -6.22 -2.18 4.41
CA GLU A 43 -6.18 -3.58 3.94
C GLU A 43 -7.48 -4.32 4.25
N LYS A 44 -8.02 -4.15 5.46
CA LYS A 44 -9.30 -4.75 5.88
C LYS A 44 -10.47 -4.15 5.09
N LEU A 45 -10.42 -2.86 4.78
CA LEU A 45 -11.44 -2.18 3.98
C LEU A 45 -11.52 -2.80 2.56
N LEU A 46 -10.37 -3.03 1.94
CA LEU A 46 -10.28 -3.63 0.60
C LEU A 46 -10.71 -5.10 0.57
N GLN A 47 -10.76 -5.77 1.73
CA GLN A 47 -11.26 -7.15 1.85
C GLN A 47 -12.79 -7.25 1.89
N PHE A 48 -13.52 -6.13 1.98
CA PHE A 48 -14.98 -6.16 1.98
C PHE A 48 -15.52 -6.70 0.66
N SER A 49 -16.44 -7.65 0.74
CA SER A 49 -16.98 -8.38 -0.43
C SER A 49 -17.63 -7.45 -1.45
N PHE A 50 -18.32 -6.39 -1.01
CA PHE A 50 -18.92 -5.41 -1.91
C PHE A 50 -17.88 -4.50 -2.59
N ILE A 51 -16.76 -4.19 -1.92
CA ILE A 51 -15.66 -3.43 -2.52
C ILE A 51 -14.97 -4.29 -3.59
N GLN A 52 -14.65 -5.54 -3.29
CA GLN A 52 -14.02 -6.46 -4.25
C GLN A 52 -14.89 -6.67 -5.50
N LYS A 53 -16.21 -6.82 -5.34
CA LYS A 53 -17.15 -6.92 -6.47
C LYS A 53 -17.12 -5.68 -7.36
N LYS A 54 -17.11 -4.48 -6.77
CA LYS A 54 -17.02 -3.22 -7.51
C LYS A 54 -15.66 -3.05 -8.17
N ALA A 55 -14.59 -3.37 -7.46
CA ALA A 55 -13.23 -3.30 -7.99
C ALA A 55 -13.07 -4.21 -9.22
N LYS A 56 -13.59 -5.45 -9.17
CA LYS A 56 -13.64 -6.34 -10.32
C LYS A 56 -14.46 -5.77 -11.48
N LEU A 57 -15.62 -5.17 -11.21
CA LEU A 57 -16.45 -4.52 -12.24
C LEU A 57 -15.70 -3.40 -12.98
N TYR A 58 -14.88 -2.63 -12.27
CA TYR A 58 -14.09 -1.55 -12.85
C TYR A 58 -12.72 -2.01 -13.39
N GLY A 59 -12.43 -3.31 -13.37
CA GLY A 59 -11.15 -3.84 -13.84
C GLY A 59 -9.95 -3.48 -12.95
N ILE A 60 -10.19 -3.18 -11.67
CA ILE A 60 -9.13 -2.92 -10.70
C ILE A 60 -8.53 -4.27 -10.26
N PRO A 61 -7.22 -4.50 -10.47
CA PRO A 61 -6.57 -5.74 -10.04
C PRO A 61 -6.66 -5.89 -8.52
N GLN A 62 -7.06 -7.07 -8.08
CA GLN A 62 -7.10 -7.43 -6.67
C GLN A 62 -5.70 -7.78 -6.17
N ILE A 63 -5.47 -7.60 -4.88
CA ILE A 63 -4.18 -7.92 -4.22
C ILE A 63 -3.77 -9.39 -4.43
N ASN A 64 -4.76 -10.27 -4.60
CA ASN A 64 -4.53 -11.71 -4.81
C ASN A 64 -4.42 -12.10 -6.29
N ASP A 65 -4.71 -11.18 -7.22
CA ASP A 65 -4.51 -11.46 -8.63
C ASP A 65 -3.00 -11.51 -8.86
N GLU A 66 -2.51 -12.59 -9.48
CA GLU A 66 -1.10 -12.67 -9.90
C GLU A 66 -0.84 -11.49 -10.82
N ILE A 67 -0.13 -10.48 -10.33
CA ILE A 67 0.22 -9.31 -11.12
C ILE A 67 1.26 -9.79 -12.13
N GLU A 68 0.82 -10.14 -13.33
CA GLU A 68 1.72 -10.23 -14.46
C GLU A 68 2.28 -8.82 -14.71
N ASP A 69 3.46 -8.56 -14.18
CA ASP A 69 4.17 -7.30 -14.37
C ASP A 69 4.71 -7.21 -15.81
N ASP A 70 3.82 -7.12 -16.78
CA ASP A 70 4.15 -7.00 -18.20
C ASP A 70 5.06 -5.80 -18.47
N LEU A 71 4.88 -4.72 -17.71
CA LEU A 71 5.77 -3.55 -17.77
C LEU A 71 7.18 -3.86 -17.28
N LEU A 72 7.37 -4.65 -16.21
CA LEU A 72 8.70 -5.06 -15.75
C LEU A 72 9.37 -6.00 -16.75
N LYS A 73 8.60 -6.86 -17.44
CA LYS A 73 9.10 -7.70 -18.54
C LYS A 73 9.65 -6.87 -19.70
N THR A 74 9.18 -5.63 -19.90
CA THR A 74 9.67 -4.73 -20.97
C THR A 74 10.97 -3.99 -20.64
N ILE A 75 11.41 -3.96 -19.37
CA ILE A 75 12.63 -3.27 -18.97
C ILE A 75 13.84 -4.08 -19.46
N LYS A 76 14.35 -3.73 -20.64
CA LYS A 76 15.58 -4.30 -21.21
C LYS A 76 16.80 -3.76 -20.46
N TRP A 77 17.20 -4.40 -19.36
CA TRP A 77 18.50 -4.13 -18.74
C TRP A 77 19.61 -4.88 -19.49
N PRO A 78 20.74 -4.24 -19.86
CA PRO A 78 21.88 -4.96 -20.37
C PRO A 78 22.50 -5.79 -19.24
N ILE A 79 22.18 -7.08 -19.21
CA ILE A 79 22.67 -8.08 -18.24
C ILE A 79 24.21 -8.16 -18.21
N SER A 80 24.88 -7.63 -19.24
CA SER A 80 26.35 -7.67 -19.34
C SER A 80 27.00 -6.36 -18.91
N ARG A 81 28.00 -6.45 -18.02
CA ARG A 81 28.90 -5.35 -17.59
C ARG A 81 29.46 -4.51 -18.76
N LYS A 82 29.50 -5.07 -19.97
CA LYS A 82 29.96 -4.40 -21.19
C LYS A 82 29.10 -3.18 -21.58
N GLY A 83 27.79 -3.17 -21.24
CA GLY A 83 26.89 -2.04 -21.51
C GLY A 83 26.92 -0.92 -20.48
N LEU A 84 27.53 -1.17 -19.31
CA LEU A 84 27.68 -0.21 -18.20
C LEU A 84 29.05 0.48 -18.16
N GLN A 85 29.90 0.24 -19.17
CA GLN A 85 31.15 0.98 -19.35
C GLN A 85 30.80 2.45 -19.62
N LYS A 86 30.71 3.23 -18.54
CA LYS A 86 30.59 4.68 -18.56
C LYS A 86 31.68 5.19 -19.50
N LYS A 87 31.29 5.91 -20.55
CA LYS A 87 32.18 6.88 -21.21
C LYS A 87 32.60 7.85 -20.10
N GLN A 88 33.76 7.59 -19.48
CA GLN A 88 34.34 8.48 -18.49
C GLN A 88 34.79 9.75 -19.24
N ILE A 89 33.86 10.66 -19.46
CA ILE A 89 34.23 12.03 -19.80
C ILE A 89 34.71 12.65 -18.50
N GLY A 90 36.03 12.84 -18.42
CA GLY A 90 36.69 13.83 -17.56
C GLY A 90 36.28 13.85 -16.08
N THR A 91 37.17 13.33 -15.25
CA THR A 91 37.21 13.50 -13.79
C THR A 91 36.70 14.85 -13.26
N HIS A 92 35.54 14.84 -12.60
CA HIS A 92 35.35 15.60 -11.36
C HIS A 92 34.72 14.65 -10.34
N LYS A 93 35.53 14.18 -9.38
CA LYS A 93 35.08 13.28 -8.31
C LYS A 93 34.22 14.06 -7.31
N SER A 94 32.92 14.19 -7.56
CA SER A 94 31.98 14.45 -6.46
C SER A 94 31.61 13.12 -5.82
N LYS A 95 31.93 12.97 -4.52
CA LYS A 95 31.50 11.83 -3.71
C LYS A 95 29.97 11.88 -3.56
N LEU A 96 29.25 11.28 -4.50
CA LEU A 96 27.84 10.92 -4.27
C LEU A 96 27.82 9.49 -3.74
N GLN A 97 27.85 9.33 -2.41
CA GLN A 97 27.47 8.07 -1.78
C GLN A 97 25.96 7.92 -1.95
N LEU A 98 25.54 6.96 -2.76
CA LEU A 98 24.15 6.54 -2.79
C LEU A 98 23.80 6.00 -1.39
N PRO A 99 22.76 6.51 -0.73
CA PRO A 99 22.37 6.01 0.59
C PRO A 99 22.03 4.52 0.47
N GLY A 100 22.58 3.75 1.41
CA GLY A 100 22.62 2.30 1.37
C GLY A 100 21.28 1.65 1.08
N SER A 101 21.33 0.66 0.18
CA SER A 101 20.30 -0.34 -0.04
C SER A 101 20.08 -1.15 1.24
N ASN A 102 19.17 -0.68 2.10
CA ASN A 102 18.79 -1.35 3.35
C ASN A 102 17.54 -2.23 3.20
N TYR A 103 17.06 -2.48 1.99
CA TYR A 103 15.75 -3.12 1.78
C TYR A 103 15.78 -4.66 1.65
N LEU A 104 16.92 -5.34 1.81
CA LEU A 104 17.00 -6.78 1.50
C LEU A 104 17.41 -7.75 2.63
N ASN A 105 17.61 -7.32 3.88
CA ASN A 105 18.07 -8.24 4.94
C ASN A 105 17.31 -8.13 6.27
N GLN A 106 15.98 -8.20 6.27
CA GLN A 106 15.22 -8.31 7.54
C GLN A 106 14.34 -9.55 7.69
N HIS A 107 14.21 -10.41 6.66
CA HIS A 107 13.33 -11.58 6.73
C HIS A 107 13.95 -12.89 6.27
N ASN A 108 15.22 -13.19 6.57
CA ASN A 108 15.66 -14.59 6.50
C ASN A 108 16.98 -14.88 7.23
N SER A 109 16.96 -15.04 8.56
CA SER A 109 18.06 -15.70 9.29
C SER A 109 17.63 -16.00 10.73
N ASN A 110 16.74 -16.98 10.93
CA ASN A 110 16.51 -17.53 12.27
C ASN A 110 16.43 -19.06 12.30
N HIS A 111 16.95 -19.78 11.30
CA HIS A 111 17.01 -21.24 11.33
C HIS A 111 18.35 -21.77 10.79
N ILE A 112 19.42 -21.58 11.57
CA ILE A 112 20.54 -22.52 11.60
C ILE A 112 20.89 -22.74 13.08
N LYS A 113 20.20 -23.69 13.71
CA LYS A 113 20.62 -24.23 15.01
C LYS A 113 21.93 -24.98 14.77
N LYS A 114 23.01 -24.53 15.40
CA LYS A 114 24.23 -25.34 15.56
C LYS A 114 23.87 -26.53 16.46
N LYS A 115 24.10 -27.75 15.97
CA LYS A 115 24.13 -28.96 16.78
C LYS A 115 25.53 -29.09 17.38
N ASP A 116 25.57 -29.56 18.63
CA ASP A 116 26.74 -29.76 19.50
C ASP A 116 27.87 -30.58 18.85
#